data_AF-A0A9Q3EF69-F1
#
_entry.id   AF-A0A9Q3EF69-F1
#
_cell.length_a   1.000
_cell.length_b   1.000
_cell.length_c   1.000
_cell.angle_alpha   90.00
_cell.angle_beta   90.00
_cell.angle_gamma   90.00
#
_symmetry.space_group_name_H-M   'P 1'
#
loop_
_entity.id
_entity.type
_entity.pdbx_description
1 polymer ?
#
loop_
_entity_poly.entity_id
_entity_poly.type
_entity_poly.pdbx_seq_one_letter_code
_entity_poly.pdbx_strand_id
1 'polypeptide(L)'
;MNDAFENSKQKWDKRHKTPELKVGELKLVSTLNFNNIRGPKKLKDSFEEQFIIKAFYGTNAVQVELSGELENKHPTFLISLVKHYTSSDKELFPLRNEKPLEVPPLDQSEEKKKY
;
A
#
# COMPACT_ATOMS: atom_id res chain seq x y z
N MET A 1 -9.60 37.64 -11.66
CA MET A 1 -9.36 36.21 -11.99
C MET A 1 -8.18 35.59 -11.23
N ASN A 2 -7.24 36.37 -10.67
CA ASN A 2 -6.07 35.83 -9.96
C ASN A 2 -6.39 35.34 -8.53
N ASP A 3 -7.34 35.97 -7.84
CA ASP A 3 -7.65 35.63 -6.43
C ASP A 3 -8.18 34.20 -6.24
N ALA A 4 -8.95 33.67 -7.18
CA ALA A 4 -9.48 32.32 -7.11
C ALA A 4 -8.38 31.25 -7.27
N PHE A 5 -7.40 31.52 -8.13
CA PHE A 5 -6.25 30.64 -8.34
C PHE A 5 -5.32 30.65 -7.12
N GLU A 6 -5.04 31.83 -6.56
CA GLU A 6 -4.23 31.96 -5.34
C GLU A 6 -4.90 31.32 -4.12
N ASN A 7 -6.20 31.52 -3.94
CA ASN A 7 -6.94 30.89 -2.83
C ASN A 7 -6.93 29.35 -2.94
N SER A 8 -7.06 28.83 -4.16
CA SER A 8 -6.99 27.38 -4.42
C SER A 8 -5.59 26.84 -4.16
N LYS A 9 -4.54 27.55 -4.59
CA LYS A 9 -3.15 27.19 -4.34
C LYS A 9 -2.83 27.18 -2.84
N GLN A 10 -3.20 28.23 -2.10
CA GLN A 10 -2.99 28.29 -0.66
C GLN A 10 -3.71 27.16 0.11
N LYS A 11 -4.94 26.82 -0.29
CA LYS A 11 -5.67 25.68 0.28
C LYS A 11 -4.97 24.35 0.01
N TRP A 12 -4.40 24.19 -1.18
CA TRP A 12 -3.65 23.00 -1.59
C TRP A 12 -2.35 22.90 -0.79
N ASP A 13 -1.52 23.97 -0.77
CA ASP A 13 -0.27 24.03 -0.02
C ASP A 13 -0.49 23.78 1.48
N LYS A 14 -1.58 24.29 2.05
CA LYS A 14 -1.93 24.07 3.48
C LYS A 14 -2.28 22.62 3.79
N ARG A 15 -2.86 21.88 2.84
CA ARG A 15 -3.30 20.49 3.04
C ARG A 15 -2.23 19.47 2.66
N HIS A 16 -1.39 19.78 1.68
CA HIS A 16 -0.35 18.90 1.19
C HIS A 16 0.99 19.21 1.86
N LYS A 17 1.25 18.50 2.97
CA LYS A 17 2.58 18.47 3.57
C LYS A 17 3.42 17.40 2.88
N THR A 18 4.66 17.76 2.54
CA THR A 18 5.65 16.80 2.07
C THR A 18 5.88 15.75 3.16
N PRO A 19 5.75 14.45 2.86
CA PRO A 19 6.05 13.41 3.84
C PRO A 19 7.54 13.45 4.19
N GLU A 20 7.85 13.45 5.48
CA GLU A 20 9.23 13.30 5.96
C GLU A 20 9.58 11.81 5.90
N LEU A 21 10.38 11.43 4.90
CA LEU A 21 10.86 10.07 4.72
C LEU A 21 12.37 10.05 4.98
N LYS A 22 12.85 9.02 5.68
CA LYS A 22 14.30 8.79 5.88
C LYS A 22 14.74 7.46 5.29
N VAL A 23 16.01 7.41 4.88
CA VAL A 23 16.66 6.17 4.42
C VAL A 23 16.71 5.19 5.59
N GLY A 24 16.39 3.93 5.35
CA GLY A 24 16.34 2.89 6.38
C GLY A 24 15.00 2.76 7.11
N GLU A 25 14.02 3.62 6.85
CA GLU A 25 12.68 3.47 7.43
C GLU A 25 11.85 2.43 6.69
N LEU A 26 11.03 1.69 7.45
CA LEU A 26 10.02 0.77 6.92
C LEU A 26 8.81 1.55 6.42
N LYS A 27 8.41 1.29 5.18
CA LYS A 27 7.28 1.92 4.52
C LYS A 27 6.43 0.92 3.77
N LEU A 28 5.19 1.30 3.54
CA LEU A 28 4.27 0.57 2.68
C LEU A 28 4.25 1.20 1.29
N VAL A 29 4.28 0.38 0.25
CA VAL A 29 4.16 0.82 -1.15
C VAL A 29 2.75 0.54 -1.64
N SER A 30 2.13 1.55 -2.25
CA SER A 30 0.78 1.44 -2.83
C SER A 30 0.77 0.54 -4.06
N THR A 31 -0.06 -0.50 -4.05
CA THR A 31 -0.12 -1.51 -5.12
C THR A 31 -1.28 -1.29 -6.09
N LEU A 32 -2.02 -0.18 -5.93
CA LEU A 32 -3.26 0.13 -6.66
C LEU A 32 -3.08 0.08 -8.19
N ASN A 33 -1.91 0.45 -8.68
CA ASN A 33 -1.59 0.51 -10.11
C ASN A 33 -0.89 -0.75 -10.65
N PHE A 34 -0.67 -1.76 -9.81
CA PHE A 34 0.01 -2.97 -10.20
C PHE A 34 -1.00 -4.01 -10.68
N ASN A 35 -1.07 -4.18 -12.00
CA ASN A 35 -1.98 -5.12 -12.66
C ASN A 35 -1.46 -6.57 -12.69
N ASN A 36 -0.20 -6.80 -12.30
CA ASN A 36 0.46 -8.11 -12.42
C ASN A 36 0.64 -8.83 -11.07
N ILE A 37 -0.02 -8.35 -10.01
CA ILE A 37 0.03 -8.96 -8.69
C ILE A 37 -1.17 -9.91 -8.59
N ARG A 38 -0.97 -11.08 -7.97
CA ARG A 38 -1.92 -12.19 -8.03
C ARG A 38 -3.25 -11.84 -7.34
N GLY A 39 -4.36 -12.14 -8.01
CA GLY A 39 -5.70 -12.09 -7.42
C GLY A 39 -6.65 -11.03 -8.00
N PRO A 40 -7.94 -11.09 -7.64
CA PRO A 40 -8.95 -10.16 -8.15
C PRO A 40 -8.76 -8.76 -7.53
N LYS A 41 -8.79 -7.73 -8.37
CA LYS A 41 -8.54 -6.31 -8.00
C LYS A 41 -9.32 -5.82 -6.77
N LYS A 42 -10.50 -6.39 -6.49
CA LYS A 42 -11.37 -6.01 -5.36
C LYS A 42 -10.95 -6.61 -4.01
N LEU A 43 -10.26 -7.76 -4.01
CA LEU A 43 -9.79 -8.43 -2.79
C LEU A 43 -8.30 -8.16 -2.52
N LYS A 44 -7.65 -7.40 -3.40
CA LYS A 44 -6.24 -7.07 -3.29
C LYS A 44 -6.05 -5.94 -2.26
N ASP A 45 -5.09 -6.14 -1.38
CA ASP A 45 -4.67 -5.07 -0.47
C ASP A 45 -4.10 -3.89 -1.26
N SER A 46 -4.56 -2.68 -0.92
CA SER A 46 -4.12 -1.46 -1.59
C SER A 46 -2.66 -1.11 -1.30
N PHE A 47 -2.08 -1.70 -0.25
CA PHE A 47 -0.71 -1.52 0.19
C PHE A 47 -0.13 -2.90 0.48
N GLU A 48 1.02 -3.19 -0.10
CA GLU A 48 1.78 -4.39 0.24
C GLU A 48 2.82 -4.09 1.31
N GLU A 49 3.44 -5.20 1.71
CA GLU A 49 4.46 -5.43 2.73
C GLU A 49 5.45 -4.29 3.01
N GLN A 50 6.15 -4.44 4.13
CA GLN A 50 7.10 -3.44 4.61
C GLN A 50 8.37 -3.46 3.76
N PHE A 51 8.63 -2.35 3.08
CA PHE A 51 9.84 -2.16 2.28
C PHE A 51 10.76 -1.13 2.94
N ILE A 52 12.06 -1.35 2.79
CA ILE A 52 13.10 -0.46 3.32
C ILE A 52 13.47 0.56 2.25
N ILE A 53 13.44 1.86 2.60
CA ILE A 53 13.95 2.91 1.71
C ILE A 53 15.47 2.79 1.64
N LYS A 54 16.01 2.58 0.43
CA LYS A 54 17.44 2.49 0.15
C LYS A 54 18.05 3.84 -0.21
N ALA A 55 17.35 4.64 -1.01
CA ALA A 55 17.86 5.92 -1.50
C ALA A 55 16.73 6.88 -1.90
N PHE A 56 17.05 8.17 -1.96
CA PHE A 56 16.19 9.21 -2.52
C PHE A 56 16.69 9.65 -3.88
N TYR A 57 15.78 9.81 -4.82
CA TYR A 57 16.03 10.41 -6.12
C TYR A 57 15.33 11.77 -6.17
N GLY A 58 16.11 12.82 -5.89
CA GLY A 58 15.61 14.18 -5.77
C GLY A 58 14.59 14.30 -4.63
N THR A 59 13.57 15.13 -4.84
CA THR A 59 12.54 15.43 -3.84
C THR A 59 11.27 14.60 -3.99
N ASN A 60 11.14 13.81 -5.06
CA ASN A 60 9.84 13.27 -5.48
C ASN A 60 9.82 11.74 -5.60
N ALA A 61 10.98 11.09 -5.61
CA ALA A 61 11.09 9.66 -5.82
C ALA A 61 12.02 8.99 -4.80
N VAL A 62 11.71 7.74 -4.48
CA VAL A 62 12.43 6.90 -3.52
C VAL A 62 12.70 5.54 -4.12
N GLN A 63 13.90 5.03 -3.87
CA GLN A 63 14.25 3.65 -4.13
C GLN A 63 13.92 2.81 -2.89
N VAL A 64 13.17 1.75 -3.08
CA VAL A 64 12.83 0.77 -2.04
C VAL A 64 13.38 -0.59 -2.45
N GLU A 65 13.81 -1.34 -1.46
CA GLU A 65 14.16 -2.74 -1.65
C GLU A 65 12.87 -3.56 -1.76
N LEU A 66 12.64 -4.17 -2.92
CA LEU A 66 11.46 -4.98 -3.19
C LEU A 66 11.78 -6.47 -3.00
N SER A 67 10.82 -7.22 -2.48
CA SER A 67 10.91 -8.66 -2.21
C SER A 67 9.64 -9.37 -2.67
N GLY A 68 9.70 -10.69 -2.86
CA GLY A 68 8.57 -11.54 -3.20
C GLY A 68 7.99 -11.25 -4.61
N GLU A 69 6.68 -11.04 -4.69
CA GLU A 69 5.97 -10.82 -5.96
C GLU A 69 6.41 -9.52 -6.69
N LEU A 70 7.10 -8.62 -5.98
CA LEU A 70 7.49 -7.30 -6.48
C LEU A 70 8.96 -7.21 -6.90
N GLU A 71 9.77 -8.27 -6.72
CA GLU A 71 11.19 -8.28 -7.09
C GLU A 71 11.42 -7.91 -8.56
N ASN A 72 10.51 -8.33 -9.44
CA ASN A 72 10.58 -8.08 -10.88
C ASN A 72 10.07 -6.68 -11.29
N LYS A 73 9.71 -5.82 -10.34
CA LYS A 73 9.20 -4.47 -10.60
C LYS A 73 10.29 -3.43 -10.39
N HIS A 74 10.07 -2.26 -10.99
CA HIS A 74 11.02 -1.16 -10.84
C HIS A 74 11.04 -0.70 -9.37
N PRO A 75 12.22 -0.65 -8.71
CA PRO A 75 12.33 -0.37 -7.28
C PRO A 75 12.12 1.10 -6.92
N THR A 76 11.93 1.98 -7.91
CA THR A 76 11.74 3.43 -7.67
C THR A 76 10.27 3.80 -7.75
N PHE A 77 9.78 4.45 -6.70
CA PHE A 77 8.41 4.93 -6.57
C PHE A 77 8.36 6.42 -6.29
N LEU A 78 7.25 7.04 -6.69
CA LEU A 78 6.94 8.39 -6.28
C LEU A 78 6.59 8.42 -4.79
N ILE A 79 7.01 9.46 -4.08
CA ILE A 79 6.76 9.65 -2.65
C ILE A 79 5.27 9.63 -2.31
N SER A 80 4.41 10.06 -3.23
CA SER A 80 2.95 10.02 -3.07
C SER A 80 2.38 8.60 -2.98
N LEU A 81 3.11 7.60 -3.48
CA LEU A 81 2.72 6.20 -3.44
C LEU A 81 3.25 5.47 -2.20
N VAL A 82 4.05 6.15 -1.37
CA VAL A 82 4.69 5.58 -0.19
C VAL A 82 3.99 6.09 1.07
N LYS A 83 3.63 5.17 1.97
CA LYS A 83 3.02 5.49 3.27
C LYS A 83 3.91 5.04 4.42
N HIS A 84 3.80 5.75 5.54
CA HIS A 84 4.42 5.32 6.80
C HIS A 84 3.84 3.98 7.23
N TYR A 85 4.72 3.03 7.55
CA TYR A 85 4.32 1.82 8.22
C TYR A 85 4.14 2.12 9.72
N THR A 86 3.00 1.74 10.27
CA THR A 86 2.74 1.79 11.71
C THR A 86 2.68 0.35 12.21
N SER A 87 3.62 -0.03 13.07
CA SER A 87 3.58 -1.32 13.74
C SER A 87 2.33 -1.39 14.61
N SER A 88 1.60 -2.51 14.55
CA SER A 88 0.47 -2.73 15.46
C SER A 88 1.00 -3.03 16.86
N ASP A 89 0.57 -2.25 17.85
CA ASP A 89 0.87 -2.52 19.26
C ASP A 89 0.17 -3.80 19.71
N LYS A 90 0.98 -4.80 20.09
CA LYS A 90 0.49 -6.13 20.45
C LYS A 90 -0.32 -6.14 21.75
N GLU A 91 -0.02 -5.23 22.67
CA GLU A 91 -0.71 -5.10 23.95
C GLU A 91 -2.12 -4.50 23.77
N LEU A 92 -2.26 -3.54 22.87
CA LEU A 92 -3.53 -2.86 22.59
C LEU A 92 -4.44 -3.67 21.67
N PHE A 93 -3.86 -4.46 20.74
CA PHE A 93 -4.62 -5.18 19.71
C PHE A 93 -4.15 -6.64 19.56
N PRO A 94 -4.38 -7.49 20.57
CA PRO A 94 -3.91 -8.88 20.55
C PRO A 94 -4.50 -9.71 19.39
N LEU A 95 -5.75 -9.45 18.98
CA LEU A 95 -6.41 -10.19 17.89
C LEU A 95 -6.05 -9.73 16.46
N ARG A 96 -5.26 -8.65 16.28
CA ARG A 96 -5.04 -8.05 14.95
C ARG A 96 -4.02 -8.78 14.07
N ASN A 97 -3.16 -9.60 14.67
CA ASN A 97 -2.07 -10.29 13.96
C ASN A 97 -2.50 -11.61 13.29
N GLU A 98 -3.74 -12.04 13.47
CA GLU A 98 -4.26 -13.21 12.78
C GLU A 98 -4.61 -12.79 11.35
N LYS A 99 -3.68 -13.06 10.42
CA LYS A 99 -3.97 -13.05 8.98
C LYS A 99 -5.27 -13.86 8.80
N PRO A 100 -6.33 -13.33 8.16
CA PRO A 100 -7.56 -14.07 8.02
C PRO A 100 -7.24 -15.41 7.36
N LEU A 101 -7.64 -16.51 8.01
CA LEU A 101 -7.44 -17.85 7.49
C LEU A 101 -8.02 -17.91 6.06
N GLU A 102 -7.23 -18.37 5.10
CA GLU A 102 -7.73 -18.70 3.77
C GLU A 102 -8.83 -19.74 3.95
N VAL A 103 -10.10 -19.29 3.90
CA VAL A 103 -11.24 -20.18 4.07
C VAL A 103 -11.19 -21.16 2.89
N PRO A 104 -11.09 -22.48 3.13
CA PRO A 104 -11.19 -23.44 2.06
C PRO A 104 -12.53 -23.24 1.33
N PRO A 105 -12.60 -23.47 0.00
CA PRO A 105 -13.88 -23.45 -0.69
C PRO A 105 -14.81 -24.45 0.01
N LEU A 106 -15.97 -23.98 0.50
CA LEU A 106 -17.02 -24.91 0.90
C LEU A 106 -17.46 -25.64 -0.38
N ASP A 107 -17.10 -26.92 -0.48
CA ASP A 107 -17.73 -27.83 -1.44
C ASP A 107 -19.24 -27.82 -1.15
N GLN A 108 -20.00 -27.16 -2.01
CA GLN A 108 -21.44 -27.27 -2.04
C GLN A 108 -21.78 -28.67 -2.56
N SER A 109 -21.88 -29.63 -1.65
CA SER A 109 -22.51 -30.92 -1.90
C SER A 109 -24.01 -30.70 -2.10
N GLU A 110 -24.42 -30.29 -3.29
CA GLU A 110 -25.81 -30.40 -3.71
C GLU A 110 -26.04 -31.78 -4.32
N GLU A 111 -26.41 -32.73 -3.47
CA GLU A 111 -27.03 -33.98 -3.89
C GLU A 111 -28.32 -33.68 -4.66
N LYS A 112 -28.25 -33.68 -5.98
CA LYS A 112 -29.45 -33.74 -6.84
C LYS A 112 -30.10 -35.11 -6.67
N LYS A 113 -31.05 -35.22 -5.74
CA LYS A 113 -32.02 -36.33 -5.73
C LYS A 113 -32.86 -36.25 -7.00
N LYS A 114 -32.65 -37.21 -7.90
CA LYS A 114 -33.54 -37.48 -9.04
C LYS A 114 -34.85 -38.07 -8.50
N TYR A 115 -35.97 -37.48 -8.88
CA TYR A 115 -37.29 -38.13 -8.95
C TYR A 115 -37.86 -37.89 -10.34
#